data_AF-A0A531KH06-F1
#
_entry.id   AF-A0A531KH06-F1
#
_cell.length_a   1.000
_cell.length_b   1.000
_cell.length_c   1.000
_cell.angle_alpha   90.00
_cell.angle_beta   90.00
_cell.angle_gamma   90.00
#
_symmetry.space_group_name_H-M   'P 1'
#
loop_
_entity.id
_entity.type
_entity.pdbx_description
1 polymer ?
#
loop_
_entity_poly.entity_id
_entity_poly.type
_entity_poly.pdbx_seq_one_letter_code
_entity_poly.pdbx_strand_id
1 'polypeptide(L)'
;MRLIQNKASDDHRTAVAHVLEGAEQISIAVAFLKEGGARIIGLLLEARLKQGAKIEAFLGTDFYITEPKALAHLLAIKKRFGAFEMFLANGKTATFHPKSYVG
;
A
#
# COMPACT_ATOMS: atom_id res chain seq x y z
N MET A 1 -18.37 -6.01 -11.66
CA MET A 1 -17.06 -6.62 -11.35
C MET A 1 -16.20 -6.53 -12.59
N ARG A 2 -14.98 -6.00 -12.48
CA ARG A 2 -14.04 -5.81 -13.60
C ARG A 2 -12.81 -6.69 -13.39
N LEU A 3 -12.39 -7.44 -14.40
CA LEU A 3 -11.17 -8.23 -14.36
C LEU A 3 -10.00 -7.39 -14.90
N ILE A 4 -8.98 -7.18 -14.07
CA ILE A 4 -7.79 -6.38 -14.42
C ILE A 4 -6.63 -7.31 -14.80
N GLN A 5 -5.91 -6.98 -15.86
CA GLN A 5 -4.76 -7.73 -16.35
C GLN A 5 -3.66 -6.77 -16.84
N ASN A 6 -2.40 -7.17 -16.72
CA ASN A 6 -1.26 -6.39 -17.22
C ASN A 6 -1.03 -6.59 -18.73
N LYS A 7 -2.07 -6.40 -19.54
CA LYS A 7 -2.00 -6.62 -21.01
C LYS A 7 -2.47 -5.41 -21.84
N ALA A 8 -3.04 -4.39 -21.21
CA ALA A 8 -3.60 -3.21 -21.89
C ALA A 8 -3.44 -1.95 -21.01
N SER A 9 -4.02 -0.82 -21.42
CA SER A 9 -3.96 0.48 -20.71
C SER A 9 -4.61 0.49 -19.32
N ASP A 10 -5.33 -0.57 -18.96
CA ASP A 10 -6.01 -0.74 -17.68
C ASP A 10 -5.31 -1.82 -16.85
N ASP A 11 -4.10 -1.51 -16.40
CA ASP A 11 -3.27 -2.39 -15.60
C ASP A 11 -3.53 -2.23 -14.10
N HIS A 12 -2.88 -3.07 -13.28
CA HIS A 12 -3.06 -3.01 -11.83
C HIS A 12 -2.57 -1.68 -11.24
N ARG A 13 -1.60 -1.00 -11.87
CA ARG A 13 -1.10 0.30 -11.38
C ARG A 13 -2.18 1.36 -11.51
N THR A 14 -2.79 1.45 -12.68
CA THR A 14 -3.88 2.39 -12.96
C THR A 14 -5.12 2.05 -12.13
N ALA A 15 -5.46 0.76 -12.01
CA ALA A 15 -6.60 0.33 -11.20
C ALA A 15 -6.43 0.69 -9.71
N VAL A 16 -5.25 0.45 -9.13
CA VAL A 16 -4.99 0.85 -7.74
C VAL A 16 -4.98 2.37 -7.60
N ALA A 17 -4.39 3.11 -8.54
CA ALA A 17 -4.43 4.58 -8.50
C ALA A 17 -5.87 5.12 -8.49
N HIS A 18 -6.76 4.50 -9.28
CA HIS A 18 -8.17 4.86 -9.32
C HIS A 18 -8.90 4.54 -8.01
N VAL A 19 -8.63 3.39 -7.38
CA VAL A 19 -9.19 3.06 -6.05
C VAL A 19 -8.78 4.10 -5.00
N LEU A 20 -7.56 4.63 -5.09
CA LEU A 20 -7.06 5.65 -4.17
C LEU A 20 -7.44 7.08 -4.55
N GLU A 21 -8.16 7.28 -5.65
CA GLU A 21 -8.53 8.61 -6.13
C GLU A 21 -9.75 9.13 -5.37
N GLY A 22 -9.62 10.30 -4.72
CA GLY A 22 -10.71 10.90 -3.95
C GLY A 22 -11.06 10.20 -2.62
N ALA A 23 -10.47 9.04 -2.35
CA ALA A 23 -10.66 8.28 -1.12
C ALA A 23 -10.28 9.08 0.14
N GLU A 24 -11.23 9.22 1.07
CA GLU A 24 -11.02 9.87 2.38
C GLU A 24 -10.45 8.89 3.42
N GLN A 25 -10.69 7.59 3.25
CA GLN A 25 -10.20 6.51 4.10
C GLN A 25 -9.61 5.41 3.23
N ILE A 26 -8.34 5.07 3.45
CA ILE A 26 -7.62 4.09 2.63
C ILE A 26 -7.07 2.99 3.52
N SER A 27 -7.39 1.73 3.18
CA SER A 27 -6.81 0.55 3.82
C SER A 27 -6.05 -0.28 2.80
N ILE A 28 -4.77 -0.55 3.10
CA ILE A 28 -3.90 -1.37 2.25
C ILE A 28 -3.45 -2.58 3.05
N ALA A 29 -3.61 -3.78 2.49
CA ALA A 29 -3.09 -5.00 3.08
C ALA A 29 -2.33 -5.80 2.03
N VAL A 30 -0.99 -5.84 2.15
CA VAL A 30 -0.13 -6.51 1.18
C VAL A 30 0.85 -7.45 1.87
N ALA A 31 0.91 -8.68 1.34
CA ALA A 31 1.84 -9.70 1.81
C ALA A 31 3.30 -9.27 1.65
N PHE A 32 3.64 -8.72 0.48
CA PHE A 32 5.01 -8.41 0.09
C PHE A 32 5.09 -7.00 -0.47
N LEU A 33 6.02 -6.20 0.05
CA LEU A 33 6.26 -4.84 -0.41
C LEU A 33 7.65 -4.74 -1.07
N LYS A 34 7.66 -4.38 -2.36
CA LYS A 34 8.87 -4.18 -3.17
C LYS A 34 9.15 -2.69 -3.36
N GLU A 35 10.41 -2.32 -3.52
CA GLU A 35 10.83 -0.92 -3.59
C GLU A 35 10.14 -0.16 -4.74
N GLY A 36 10.05 -0.76 -5.93
CA GLY A 36 9.35 -0.16 -7.07
C GLY A 36 7.87 0.11 -6.79
N GLY A 37 7.18 -0.86 -6.18
CA GLY A 37 5.77 -0.71 -5.79
C GLY A 37 5.58 0.35 -4.71
N ALA A 38 6.45 0.37 -3.70
CA ALA A 38 6.41 1.35 -2.62
C ALA A 38 6.63 2.78 -3.11
N ARG A 39 7.55 3.02 -4.06
CA ARG A 39 7.75 4.36 -4.64
C ARG A 39 6.51 4.85 -5.41
N ILE A 40 5.86 3.96 -6.17
CA ILE A 40 4.66 4.31 -6.95
C ILE A 40 3.48 4.61 -6.00
N ILE A 41 3.19 3.70 -5.08
CA ILE A 41 2.11 3.86 -4.10
C ILE A 41 2.37 5.06 -3.20
N GLY A 42 3.61 5.24 -2.72
CA GLY A 42 3.98 6.29 -1.79
C GLY A 42 3.60 7.69 -2.29
N LEU A 43 3.81 7.97 -3.58
CA LEU A 43 3.40 9.24 -4.20
C LEU A 43 1.87 9.46 -4.15
N LEU A 44 1.10 8.40 -4.38
CA LEU A 44 -0.36 8.45 -4.34
C LEU A 44 -0.88 8.64 -2.91
N LEU A 45 -0.30 7.92 -1.94
CA LEU A 45 -0.64 8.06 -0.52
C LEU A 45 -0.29 9.45 -0.01
N GLU A 46 0.89 9.99 -0.33
CA GLU A 46 1.26 11.35 0.04
C GLU A 46 0.29 12.40 -0.52
N ALA A 47 -0.16 12.23 -1.77
CA ALA A 47 -1.14 13.14 -2.36
C ALA A 47 -2.48 13.10 -1.61
N ARG A 48 -2.94 11.91 -1.21
CA ARG A 48 -4.17 11.74 -0.42
C ARG A 48 -4.03 12.27 1.01
N LEU A 49 -2.92 12.00 1.68
CA LEU A 49 -2.63 12.51 3.02
C LEU A 49 -2.59 14.05 3.05
N LYS A 50 -2.02 14.68 2.03
CA LYS A 50 -2.04 16.16 1.87
C LYS A 50 -3.45 16.72 1.70
N GLN A 51 -4.39 15.91 1.23
CA GLN A 51 -5.81 16.25 1.09
C GLN A 51 -6.63 15.88 2.33
N GLY A 52 -6.00 15.39 3.40
CA GLY A 52 -6.66 15.07 4.66
C GLY A 52 -7.16 13.63 4.79
N ALA A 53 -6.85 12.75 3.84
CA ALA A 53 -7.23 11.34 3.92
C ALA A 53 -6.57 10.64 5.11
N LYS A 54 -7.25 9.64 5.67
CA LYS A 54 -6.71 8.73 6.69
C LYS A 54 -6.29 7.43 6.03
N ILE A 55 -5.10 6.94 6.36
CA ILE A 55 -4.53 5.76 5.71
C ILE A 55 -4.05 4.76 6.76
N GLU A 56 -4.38 3.50 6.57
CA GLU A 56 -3.76 2.39 7.28
C GLU A 56 -3.12 1.39 6.29
N ALA A 57 -1.92 0.92 6.62
CA ALA A 57 -1.23 -0.10 5.84
C ALA A 57 -0.79 -1.27 6.71
N PHE A 58 -1.25 -2.47 6.36
CA PHE A 58 -0.85 -3.75 6.95
C PHE A 58 0.12 -4.45 6.00
N LEU A 59 1.36 -4.63 6.46
CA LEU A 59 2.47 -5.11 5.63
C LEU A 59 3.00 -6.43 6.16
N GLY A 60 3.07 -7.43 5.29
CA GLY A 60 3.67 -8.73 5.62
C GLY A 60 5.20 -8.71 5.55
N THR A 61 5.82 -9.57 6.33
CA THR A 61 7.27 -9.84 6.31
C THR A 61 7.60 -11.32 6.12
N ASP A 62 6.57 -12.15 5.91
CA ASP A 62 6.71 -13.57 5.64
C ASP A 62 7.63 -13.82 4.43
N PHE A 63 8.38 -14.92 4.51
CA PHE A 63 9.36 -15.34 3.49
C PHE A 63 10.49 -14.35 3.20
N TYR A 64 10.64 -13.27 3.99
CA TYR A 64 11.67 -12.24 3.81
C TYR A 64 11.63 -11.54 2.44
N ILE A 65 10.44 -11.50 1.81
CA ILE A 65 10.28 -10.93 0.45
C ILE A 65 10.10 -9.40 0.50
N THR A 66 9.49 -8.88 1.56
CA THR A 66 9.35 -7.44 1.79
C THR A 66 10.71 -6.78 1.94
N GLU A 67 10.98 -5.78 1.13
CA GLU A 67 12.28 -5.14 1.06
C GLU A 67 12.42 -4.05 2.13
N PRO A 68 13.52 -4.02 2.90
CA PRO A 68 13.74 -3.01 3.93
C PRO A 68 13.68 -1.57 3.40
N LYS A 69 14.17 -1.31 2.18
CA LYS A 69 14.08 0.01 1.54
C LYS A 69 12.64 0.43 1.25
N ALA A 70 11.78 -0.53 0.90
CA ALA A 70 10.37 -0.27 0.65
C ALA A 70 9.64 0.12 1.94
N LEU A 71 9.93 -0.57 3.05
CA LEU A 71 9.45 -0.20 4.39
C LEU A 71 9.97 1.18 4.81
N ALA A 72 11.27 1.43 4.66
CA ALA A 72 11.89 2.71 5.02
C ALA A 72 11.24 3.89 4.26
N HIS A 73 10.90 3.69 2.98
CA HIS A 73 10.20 4.69 2.18
C HIS A 73 8.82 5.04 2.77
N LEU A 74 7.97 4.05 3.05
CA LEU A 74 6.65 4.31 3.65
C LEU A 74 6.76 4.87 5.07
N LEU A 75 7.74 4.41 5.86
CA LEU A 75 8.00 4.96 7.20
C LEU A 75 8.37 6.45 7.15
N ALA A 76 9.12 6.89 6.13
CA ALA A 76 9.44 8.30 5.94
C ALA A 76 8.19 9.14 5.60
N ILE A 77 7.20 8.55 4.92
CA ILE A 77 5.88 9.18 4.72
C ILE A 77 5.15 9.27 6.06
N LYS A 78 5.02 8.15 6.80
CA LYS A 78 4.36 8.12 8.12
C LYS A 78 4.91 9.18 9.08
N LYS A 79 6.24 9.36 9.13
CA LYS A 79 6.87 10.38 9.98
C LYS A 79 6.43 11.82 9.66
N ARG A 80 6.02 12.09 8.41
CA ARG A 80 5.52 13.40 7.97
C ARG A 80 4.01 13.57 8.14
N PHE A 81 3.27 12.46 8.17
CA PHE A 81 1.80 12.46 8.20
C PHE A 81 1.28 11.53 9.30
N GLY A 82 0.84 12.11 10.43
CA GLY A 82 0.26 11.35 11.54
C GLY A 82 -1.07 10.65 11.23
N ALA A 83 -1.71 10.98 10.11
CA ALA A 83 -2.90 10.29 9.59
C ALA A 83 -2.55 8.98 8.84
N PHE A 84 -1.26 8.64 8.70
CA PHE A 84 -0.82 7.39 8.11
C PHE A 84 -0.36 6.40 9.18
N GLU A 85 -1.16 5.37 9.41
CA GLU A 85 -0.84 4.25 10.27
C GLU A 85 -0.23 3.08 9.51
N MET A 86 0.77 2.43 10.12
CA MET A 86 1.50 1.32 9.53
C MET A 86 1.61 0.20 10.55
N PHE A 87 1.21 -0.99 10.14
CA PHE A 87 1.23 -2.21 10.93
C PHE A 87 2.08 -3.26 10.20
N LEU A 88 2.93 -3.96 10.96
CA LEU A 88 3.65 -5.12 10.46
C LEU A 88 2.93 -6.37 10.94
N ALA A 89 2.58 -7.25 10.02
CA ALA A 89 2.00 -8.55 10.37
C ALA A 89 3.06 -9.38 11.12
N ASN A 90 2.64 -9.96 12.25
CA ASN A 90 3.48 -10.83 13.07
C ASN A 90 2.99 -12.27 12.93
N GLY A 91 3.63 -13.04 12.04
CA GLY A 91 3.20 -14.38 11.64
C GLY A 91 3.59 -15.48 12.63
N LYS A 92 3.00 -15.51 13.83
CA LYS A 92 3.25 -16.61 14.79
C LYS A 92 2.43 -17.88 14.49
N THR A 93 1.30 -17.76 13.83
CA THR A 93 0.34 -18.87 13.63
C THR A 93 -0.15 -19.04 12.20
N ALA A 94 -0.04 -18.01 11.35
CA ALA A 94 -0.45 -18.06 9.96
C ALA A 94 0.35 -17.06 9.11
N THR A 95 0.53 -17.40 7.83
CA THR A 95 1.12 -16.51 6.83
C THR A 95 0.16 -15.38 6.48
N PHE A 96 0.63 -14.14 6.58
CA PHE A 96 -0.11 -12.96 6.14
C PHE A 96 0.05 -12.79 4.61
N HIS A 97 -0.94 -13.24 3.84
CA HIS A 97 -0.85 -13.28 2.38
C HIS A 97 -1.87 -12.44 1.55
N PRO A 98 -2.43 -11.31 2.04
CA PRO A 98 -3.39 -10.51 1.27
C PRO A 98 -2.74 -9.69 0.15
N LYS A 99 -3.58 -9.22 -0.79
CA LYS A 99 -3.28 -8.21 -1.81
C LYS A 99 -4.52 -7.33 -1.99
N SER A 100 -4.75 -6.43 -1.04
CA SER A 100 -5.97 -5.62 -0.96
C SER A 100 -5.64 -4.13 -0.93
N TYR A 101 -6.42 -3.37 -1.68
CA TYR A 101 -6.41 -1.91 -1.72
C TYR A 101 -7.88 -1.47 -1.64
N VAL A 102 -8.20 -0.65 -0.65
CA VAL A 102 -9.55 -0.13 -0.40
C VAL A 102 -9.45 1.38 -0.21
N GLY A 103 -10.38 2.12 -0.82
CA GLY A 103 -10.48 3.58 -0.80
C GLY A 103 -11.92 4.02 -0.98
#